data_AF-A0A4Q5PS98-F1
#
_entry.id   AF-A0A4Q5PS98-F1
#
_cell.length_a   1.000
_cell.length_b   1.000
_cell.length_c   1.000
_cell.angle_alpha   90.00
_cell.angle_beta   90.00
_cell.angle_gamma   90.00
#
_symmetry.space_group_name_H-M   'P 1'
#
loop_
_entity.id
_entity.type
_entity.pdbx_description
1 polymer ?
#
loop_
_entity_poly.entity_id
_entity_poly.type
_entity_poly.pdbx_seq_one_letter_code
_entity_poly.pdbx_strand_id
1 'polypeptide(L)'
;MKGVLDFLEKAGLVTKDAPMQKTAMAEAGTFGDPVDSWLPPAKRPEPASVPRAASPLKSAPANEVSTPPQASSASSASAASPSPIPPAIAAEPLKLEQIYADEGVPPSQYPAERLLRLVEGLSAMDENTRHMAIRAMDAADESWTIADPLADAGAKVKALAAHAGLLRESLQQLEAETAQRLAASAAKQDEAVNTIRKQIADMESLLARETARGAQENAALEAGLQAARDQASRQLAEVDAVSQRLQSLTTQFSALAAPAQE
;
A
#
# COMPACT_ATOMS: atom_id res chain seq x y z
N MET A 1 24.57 13.47 -7.29
CA MET A 1 23.32 13.13 -8.00
C MET A 1 23.48 12.20 -9.22
N LYS A 2 24.70 11.87 -9.70
CA LYS A 2 24.87 10.98 -10.87
C LYS A 2 24.50 9.50 -10.64
N GLY A 3 24.71 8.97 -9.43
CA GLY A 3 24.43 7.55 -9.16
C GLY A 3 22.95 7.14 -9.12
N VAL A 4 22.02 8.09 -8.93
CA VAL A 4 20.58 7.79 -8.93
C VAL A 4 20.06 7.58 -10.36
N LEU A 5 20.64 8.29 -11.32
CA LEU A 5 20.26 8.19 -12.73
C LEU A 5 20.72 6.85 -13.34
N ASP A 6 21.93 6.38 -13.01
CA ASP A 6 22.43 5.08 -13.47
C ASP A 6 21.63 3.89 -12.90
N PHE A 7 21.10 4.04 -11.68
CA PHE A 7 20.25 3.03 -11.05
C PHE A 7 18.87 2.92 -11.73
N LEU A 8 18.29 4.07 -12.10
CA LEU A 8 17.00 4.12 -12.81
C LEU A 8 17.11 3.61 -14.26
N GLU A 9 18.27 3.78 -14.88
CA GLU A 9 18.56 3.23 -16.22
C GLU A 9 18.72 1.70 -16.18
N LYS A 10 19.44 1.17 -15.18
CA LYS A 10 19.64 -0.27 -15.01
C LYS A 10 18.37 -1.02 -14.57
N ALA A 11 17.44 -0.30 -13.92
CA ALA A 11 16.10 -0.79 -13.60
C ALA A 11 15.10 -0.70 -14.78
N GLY A 12 15.54 -0.23 -15.95
CA GLY A 12 14.70 -0.09 -17.14
C GLY A 12 13.63 1.01 -17.03
N LEU A 13 13.75 1.90 -16.04
CA LEU A 13 12.74 2.91 -15.71
C LEU A 13 13.01 4.28 -16.37
N VAL A 14 14.19 4.49 -16.95
CA VAL A 14 14.54 5.72 -17.68
C VAL A 14 15.34 5.34 -18.94
N THR A 15 14.80 5.66 -20.11
CA THR A 15 15.49 5.60 -21.41
C THR A 15 15.76 7.03 -21.87
N LYS A 16 17.02 7.39 -22.13
CA LYS A 16 17.36 8.68 -22.75
C LYS A 16 17.35 8.54 -24.27
N ASP A 17 16.54 9.39 -24.90
CA ASP A 17 16.57 9.86 -26.30
C ASP A 17 16.82 8.82 -27.42
N ALA A 18 15.75 8.53 -28.16
CA ALA A 18 15.86 8.21 -29.59
C ALA A 18 15.51 9.49 -30.40
N PRO A 19 16.32 9.87 -31.40
CA PRO A 19 16.09 11.10 -32.16
C PRO A 19 14.92 10.95 -33.15
N MET A 20 14.23 12.07 -33.35
CA MET A 20 13.19 12.26 -34.37
C MET A 20 13.55 11.64 -35.73
N GLN A 21 12.64 10.84 -36.27
CA GLN A 21 12.50 10.67 -37.72
C GLN A 21 11.09 11.05 -38.15
N LYS A 22 11.08 11.82 -39.23
CA LYS A 22 10.00 12.59 -39.81
C LYS A 22 9.63 11.96 -41.14
N THR A 23 8.43 11.37 -41.27
CA THR A 23 7.77 11.02 -42.54
C THR A 23 6.30 10.68 -42.23
N ALA A 24 5.34 11.59 -42.41
CA ALA A 24 4.62 11.95 -43.64
C ALA A 24 3.37 11.08 -43.92
N MET A 25 2.21 11.71 -43.73
CA MET A 25 0.93 11.68 -44.50
C MET A 25 0.27 10.35 -44.92
N ALA A 26 -0.96 10.14 -44.43
CA ALA A 26 -2.22 10.00 -45.21
C ALA A 26 -3.38 9.73 -44.21
N GLU A 27 -4.34 10.66 -44.07
CA GLU A 27 -5.76 10.54 -44.55
C GLU A 27 -6.50 9.27 -44.05
N ALA A 28 -7.74 9.27 -43.61
CA ALA A 28 -8.80 10.24 -43.34
C ALA A 28 -9.86 9.46 -42.52
N GLY A 29 -10.61 10.10 -41.62
CA GLY A 29 -11.63 9.38 -40.85
C GLY A 29 -12.28 10.21 -39.77
N THR A 30 -13.04 11.20 -40.19
CA THR A 30 -13.96 12.01 -39.38
C THR A 30 -14.94 11.14 -38.60
N PHE A 31 -14.94 11.19 -37.26
CA PHE A 31 -16.15 10.99 -36.47
C PHE A 31 -16.01 11.53 -35.02
N GLY A 32 -16.60 12.71 -34.78
CA GLY A 32 -17.27 13.06 -33.52
C GLY A 32 -16.44 13.48 -32.29
N ASP A 33 -16.14 14.78 -32.19
CA ASP A 33 -16.24 15.53 -30.92
C ASP A 33 -17.64 16.21 -30.89
N PRO A 34 -18.24 16.61 -29.74
CA PRO A 34 -17.55 17.09 -28.54
C PRO A 34 -18.20 16.76 -27.17
N VAL A 35 -17.40 16.68 -26.10
CA VAL A 35 -17.84 17.18 -24.78
C VAL A 35 -16.71 17.99 -24.15
N ASP A 36 -16.79 19.27 -24.44
CA ASP A 36 -16.18 20.36 -23.69
C ASP A 36 -16.78 20.42 -22.26
N SER A 37 -16.09 21.13 -21.39
CA SER A 37 -16.51 21.51 -20.02
C SER A 37 -16.20 20.53 -18.88
N TRP A 38 -15.01 20.68 -18.30
CA TRP A 38 -14.91 20.95 -16.85
C TRP A 38 -13.52 21.49 -16.47
N LEU A 39 -13.29 22.78 -16.74
CA LEU A 39 -12.42 23.62 -15.91
C LEU A 39 -12.71 25.11 -16.21
N PRO A 40 -13.31 25.89 -15.30
CA PRO A 40 -13.28 27.34 -15.40
C PRO A 40 -12.06 27.94 -14.67
N PRO A 41 -11.37 28.94 -15.26
CA PRO A 41 -10.26 29.65 -14.65
C PRO A 41 -10.76 30.82 -13.78
N ALA A 42 -10.41 30.84 -12.49
CA ALA A 42 -10.73 31.97 -11.61
C ALA A 42 -9.52 32.89 -11.43
N LYS A 43 -9.67 34.09 -11.99
CA LYS A 43 -8.76 35.24 -11.97
C LYS A 43 -8.54 35.78 -10.55
N ARG A 44 -7.28 36.10 -10.27
CA ARG A 44 -6.77 37.01 -9.23
C ARG A 44 -7.37 38.42 -9.39
N PRO A 45 -7.73 39.07 -8.26
CA PRO A 45 -7.62 40.51 -8.15
C PRO A 45 -6.62 40.91 -7.04
N GLU A 46 -5.58 41.64 -7.46
CA GLU A 46 -4.91 42.66 -6.62
C GLU A 46 -5.77 43.93 -6.66
N PRO A 47 -5.79 44.81 -5.63
CA PRO A 47 -4.74 45.85 -5.60
C PRO A 47 -4.36 46.48 -4.23
N ALA A 48 -3.23 47.20 -4.28
CA ALA A 48 -2.89 48.48 -3.61
C ALA A 48 -2.38 48.52 -2.15
N SER A 49 -1.04 48.55 -2.05
CA SER A 49 -0.18 49.62 -1.49
C SER A 49 -0.66 50.54 -0.34
N VAL A 50 0.00 50.45 0.83
CA VAL A 50 0.47 51.61 1.65
C VAL A 50 1.64 51.15 2.59
N PRO A 51 2.45 52.04 3.19
CA PRO A 51 3.91 51.94 3.09
C PRO A 51 4.64 51.60 4.40
N ARG A 52 5.94 51.36 4.21
CA ARG A 52 7.03 51.15 5.16
C ARG A 52 7.21 52.31 6.17
N ALA A 53 7.34 51.98 7.44
CA ALA A 53 8.07 52.77 8.43
C ALA A 53 9.01 51.85 9.24
N ALA A 54 10.21 52.35 9.50
CA ALA A 54 11.39 51.61 9.97
C ALA A 54 11.50 51.52 11.52
N SER A 55 12.02 50.38 11.99
CA SER A 55 13.07 50.08 13.02
C SER A 55 13.27 50.97 14.27
N PRO A 56 14.05 50.60 15.33
CA PRO A 56 14.94 49.42 15.50
C PRO A 56 14.99 48.74 16.91
N LEU A 57 15.67 47.57 16.92
CA LEU A 57 16.57 46.97 17.93
C LEU A 57 16.27 47.10 19.46
N LYS A 58 16.16 45.95 20.15
CA LYS A 58 16.80 45.79 21.46
C LYS A 58 17.21 44.34 21.79
N SER A 59 18.51 44.24 22.02
CA SER A 59 19.38 43.26 22.67
C SER A 59 18.81 42.06 23.42
N ALA A 60 19.49 40.92 23.21
CA ALA A 60 19.62 39.79 24.15
C ALA A 60 20.17 40.25 25.52
N PRO A 61 20.01 39.41 26.57
CA PRO A 61 21.15 38.56 26.92
C PRO A 61 20.78 37.11 27.29
N ALA A 62 21.81 36.28 27.25
CA ALA A 62 21.86 34.89 27.70
C ALA A 62 21.56 34.74 29.20
N ASN A 63 20.86 33.66 29.58
CA ASN A 63 21.35 32.84 30.68
C ASN A 63 20.85 31.39 30.60
N GLU A 64 21.72 30.52 31.07
CA GLU A 64 21.72 29.06 31.04
C GLU A 64 20.72 28.37 31.98
N VAL A 65 20.43 27.11 31.60
CA VAL A 65 20.03 25.95 32.42
C VAL A 65 18.61 25.95 33.02
N SER A 66 17.77 25.08 32.44
CA SER A 66 17.03 24.03 33.17
C SER A 66 16.33 23.08 32.17
N THR A 67 16.85 21.85 32.06
CA THR A 67 16.09 20.65 31.64
C THR A 67 14.97 20.39 32.66
N PRO A 68 13.77 19.89 32.26
CA PRO A 68 13.55 18.45 32.01
C PRO A 68 12.39 18.19 30.99
N PRO A 69 11.74 17.01 30.92
CA PRO A 69 12.20 15.86 30.16
C PRO A 69 11.22 15.41 29.05
N GLN A 70 11.72 14.58 28.14
CA GLN A 70 10.98 13.50 27.49
C GLN A 70 9.83 13.89 26.54
N ALA A 71 10.18 14.47 25.40
CA ALA A 71 9.43 14.18 24.17
C ALA A 71 9.76 12.74 23.77
N SER A 72 8.80 11.83 23.97
CA SER A 72 8.82 10.51 23.36
C SER A 72 8.86 10.71 21.85
N SER A 73 10.07 10.63 21.29
CA SER A 73 10.28 10.59 19.85
C SER A 73 9.45 9.43 19.31
N ALA A 74 8.46 9.80 18.49
CA ALA A 74 7.61 8.91 17.75
C ALA A 74 8.45 7.79 17.17
N SER A 75 8.08 6.57 17.58
CA SER A 75 8.52 5.30 17.01
C SER A 75 8.53 5.45 15.50
N SER A 76 9.73 5.58 14.94
CA SER A 76 9.93 5.63 13.51
C SER A 76 9.28 4.39 12.94
N ALA A 77 8.29 4.61 12.07
CA ALA A 77 7.62 3.57 11.32
C ALA A 77 8.68 2.61 10.77
N SER A 78 8.77 1.44 11.40
CA SER A 78 9.59 0.34 10.93
C SER A 78 9.00 -0.04 9.59
N ALA A 79 9.60 0.48 8.52
CA ALA A 79 9.36 0.03 7.17
C ALA A 79 9.49 -1.49 7.23
N ALA A 80 8.36 -2.18 7.08
CA ALA A 80 8.32 -3.62 7.07
C ALA A 80 9.25 -4.07 5.94
N SER A 81 10.46 -4.49 6.32
CA SER A 81 11.36 -5.20 5.42
C SER A 81 10.54 -6.32 4.78
N PRO A 82 10.49 -6.45 3.45
CA PRO A 82 9.86 -7.60 2.84
C PRO A 82 10.55 -8.82 3.43
N SER A 83 9.80 -9.61 4.21
CA SER A 83 10.30 -10.87 4.72
C SER A 83 10.80 -11.66 3.51
N PRO A 84 12.01 -12.24 3.60
CA PRO A 84 12.58 -12.95 2.47
C PRO A 84 11.57 -14.01 2.03
N ILE A 85 11.15 -13.91 0.77
CA ILE A 85 10.49 -15.01 0.07
C ILE A 85 11.41 -16.21 0.33
N PRO A 86 10.97 -17.27 1.03
CA PRO A 86 11.80 -18.44 1.20
C PRO A 86 12.26 -18.84 -0.20
N PRO A 87 13.55 -19.14 -0.40
CA PRO A 87 14.06 -19.41 -1.73
C PRO A 87 13.16 -20.46 -2.35
N ALA A 88 12.56 -20.11 -3.50
CA ALA A 88 11.93 -21.08 -4.37
C ALA A 88 12.89 -22.27 -4.40
N ILE A 89 12.39 -23.46 -4.06
CA ILE A 89 13.17 -24.70 -4.06
C ILE A 89 13.72 -24.79 -5.48
N ALA A 90 14.93 -24.28 -5.68
CA ALA A 90 15.61 -24.35 -6.94
C ALA A 90 15.69 -25.85 -7.21
N ALA A 91 15.29 -26.25 -8.42
CA ALA A 91 15.29 -27.63 -8.84
C ALA A 91 16.73 -28.15 -8.90
N GLU A 92 17.32 -28.35 -7.73
CA GLU A 92 18.60 -28.98 -7.57
C GLU A 92 18.39 -30.44 -8.00
N PRO A 93 19.23 -30.96 -8.91
CA PRO A 93 19.05 -32.31 -9.41
C PRO A 93 19.11 -33.30 -8.25
N LEU A 94 18.26 -34.33 -8.30
CA LEU A 94 18.20 -35.39 -7.30
C LEU A 94 19.56 -36.12 -7.24
N LYS A 95 20.30 -35.98 -6.14
CA LYS A 95 21.62 -36.61 -5.94
C LYS A 95 21.46 -37.95 -5.24
N LEU A 96 21.18 -39.00 -6.02
CA LEU A 96 20.92 -40.36 -5.51
C LEU A 96 22.04 -40.90 -4.62
N GLU A 97 23.31 -40.70 -4.99
CA GLU A 97 24.46 -41.14 -4.19
C GLU A 97 24.50 -40.50 -2.80
N GLN A 98 24.04 -39.25 -2.68
CA GLN A 98 23.95 -38.57 -1.40
C GLN A 98 22.81 -39.15 -0.56
N ILE A 99 21.64 -39.39 -1.18
CA ILE A 99 20.50 -40.02 -0.49
C ILE A 99 20.87 -41.41 0.06
N TYR A 100 21.61 -42.20 -0.73
CA TYR A 100 22.09 -43.50 -0.29
C TYR A 100 23.12 -43.40 0.84
N ALA A 101 24.05 -42.44 0.76
CA ALA A 101 25.04 -42.20 1.80
C ALA A 101 24.40 -41.72 3.12
N ASP A 102 23.43 -40.81 3.04
CA ASP A 102 22.72 -40.24 4.20
C ASP A 102 21.91 -41.31 4.96
N GLU A 103 21.32 -42.27 4.23
CA GLU A 103 20.57 -43.41 4.77
C GLU A 103 21.47 -44.62 5.10
N GLY A 104 22.78 -44.49 4.92
CA GLY A 104 23.77 -45.52 5.30
C GLY A 104 23.75 -46.77 4.43
N VAL A 105 23.37 -46.67 3.16
CA VAL A 105 23.43 -47.79 2.21
C VAL A 105 24.91 -48.12 1.94
N PRO A 106 25.38 -49.35 2.25
CA PRO A 106 26.77 -49.74 2.01
C PRO A 106 27.04 -49.88 0.50
N PRO A 107 28.28 -49.62 0.04
CA PRO A 107 28.65 -49.88 -1.35
C PRO A 107 28.60 -51.39 -1.64
N SER A 108 27.80 -51.80 -2.62
CA SER A 108 27.69 -53.20 -3.05
C SER A 108 28.77 -53.55 -4.08
N GLN A 109 29.37 -54.73 -3.94
CA GLN A 109 30.29 -55.30 -4.94
C GLN A 109 29.58 -55.59 -6.27
N TYR A 110 28.29 -55.96 -6.19
CA TYR A 110 27.42 -56.21 -7.33
C TYR A 110 26.16 -55.35 -7.20
N PRO A 111 26.20 -54.11 -7.73
CA PRO A 111 25.12 -53.15 -7.54
C PRO A 111 23.88 -53.51 -8.38
N ALA A 112 22.70 -53.13 -7.89
CA ALA A 112 21.41 -53.40 -8.51
C ALA A 112 21.32 -52.90 -9.97
N GLU A 113 22.00 -51.80 -10.29
CA GLU A 113 22.05 -51.21 -11.63
C GLU A 113 22.71 -52.15 -12.65
N ARG A 114 23.60 -53.04 -12.21
CA ARG A 114 24.19 -54.07 -13.07
C ARG A 114 23.17 -55.14 -13.43
N LEU A 115 22.37 -55.58 -12.45
CA LEU A 115 21.27 -56.52 -12.69
C LEU A 115 20.18 -55.87 -13.57
N LEU A 116 19.85 -54.59 -13.35
CA LEU A 116 18.91 -53.85 -14.19
C LEU A 116 19.36 -53.79 -15.65
N ARG A 117 20.63 -53.44 -15.91
CA ARG A 117 21.18 -53.44 -17.28
C ARG A 117 21.18 -54.85 -17.91
N LEU A 118 21.43 -55.90 -17.13
CA LEU A 118 21.36 -57.28 -17.62
C LEU A 118 19.92 -57.66 -18.00
N VAL A 119 18.95 -57.35 -17.15
CA VAL A 119 17.52 -57.59 -17.40
C VAL A 119 17.03 -56.79 -18.61
N GLU A 120 17.53 -55.56 -18.78
CA GLU A 120 17.25 -54.70 -19.95
C GLU A 120 17.88 -55.27 -21.23
N GLY A 121 19.10 -55.80 -21.16
CA GLY A 121 19.75 -56.48 -22.28
C GLY A 121 19.05 -57.77 -22.71
N LEU A 122 18.39 -58.46 -21.77
CA LEU A 122 17.58 -59.66 -22.03
C LEU A 122 16.11 -59.33 -22.32
N SER A 123 15.77 -58.05 -22.55
CA SER A 123 14.38 -57.60 -22.72
C SER A 123 13.65 -58.18 -23.93
N ALA A 124 14.38 -58.63 -24.95
CA ALA A 124 13.81 -59.27 -26.14
C ALA A 124 13.28 -60.70 -25.88
N MET A 125 13.67 -61.33 -24.76
CA MET A 125 13.18 -62.64 -24.36
C MET A 125 11.92 -62.51 -23.50
N ASP A 126 11.07 -63.55 -23.50
CA ASP A 126 9.95 -63.62 -22.57
C ASP A 126 10.44 -63.67 -21.11
N GLU A 127 9.60 -63.21 -20.20
CA GLU A 127 9.94 -63.03 -18.78
C GLU A 127 10.41 -64.33 -18.11
N ASN A 128 9.81 -65.46 -18.48
CA ASN A 128 10.16 -66.74 -17.89
C ASN A 128 11.54 -67.21 -18.38
N THR A 129 11.81 -67.09 -19.68
CA THR A 129 13.12 -67.42 -20.26
C THR A 129 14.22 -66.52 -19.72
N ARG A 130 13.93 -65.23 -19.48
CA ARG A 130 14.87 -64.28 -18.86
C ARG A 130 15.23 -64.66 -17.44
N HIS A 131 14.26 -65.00 -16.61
CA HIS A 131 14.51 -65.49 -15.25
C HIS A 131 15.32 -66.79 -15.25
N MET A 132 15.01 -67.72 -16.16
CA MET A 132 15.77 -68.96 -16.31
C MET A 132 17.21 -68.70 -16.73
N ALA A 133 17.46 -67.76 -17.64
CA ALA A 133 18.81 -67.36 -18.06
C ALA A 133 19.61 -66.76 -16.89
N ILE A 134 19.00 -65.86 -16.11
CA ILE A 134 19.66 -65.23 -14.95
C ILE A 134 19.97 -66.27 -13.87
N ARG A 135 19.04 -67.18 -13.58
CA ARG A 135 19.27 -68.29 -12.63
C ARG A 135 20.35 -69.26 -13.12
N ALA A 136 20.39 -69.53 -14.43
CA ALA A 136 21.43 -70.36 -15.00
C ALA A 136 22.82 -69.69 -14.91
N MET A 137 22.90 -68.37 -15.06
CA MET A 137 24.13 -67.61 -14.85
C MET A 137 24.59 -67.64 -13.38
N ASP A 138 23.67 -67.41 -12.44
CA ASP A 138 23.91 -67.51 -10.99
C ASP A 138 24.38 -68.92 -10.58
N ALA A 139 23.85 -69.98 -11.19
CA ALA A 139 24.27 -71.36 -10.92
C ALA A 139 25.60 -71.76 -11.60
N ALA A 140 25.97 -71.08 -12.69
CA ALA A 140 27.15 -71.42 -13.49
C ALA A 140 28.40 -70.61 -13.10
N ASP A 141 28.23 -69.46 -12.45
CA ASP A 141 29.31 -68.54 -12.07
C ASP A 141 29.41 -68.41 -10.54
N GLU A 142 30.47 -68.94 -9.93
CA GLU A 142 30.71 -68.82 -8.48
C GLU A 142 31.18 -67.40 -8.08
N SER A 143 31.50 -66.53 -9.03
CA SER A 143 32.02 -65.19 -8.75
C SER A 143 30.95 -64.14 -8.46
N TRP A 144 29.67 -64.44 -8.74
CA TRP A 144 28.55 -63.53 -8.52
C TRP A 144 27.29 -64.30 -8.09
N THR A 145 26.51 -63.72 -7.18
CA THR A 145 25.16 -64.21 -6.88
C THR A 145 24.09 -63.14 -7.07
N ILE A 146 22.89 -63.55 -7.50
CA ILE A 146 21.70 -62.69 -7.58
C ILE A 146 21.28 -62.11 -6.22
N ALA A 147 21.68 -62.74 -5.11
CA ALA A 147 21.36 -62.24 -3.77
C ALA A 147 21.93 -60.84 -3.49
N ASP A 148 23.15 -60.56 -3.98
CA ASP A 148 23.85 -59.29 -3.74
C ASP A 148 23.16 -58.06 -4.37
N PRO A 149 22.83 -58.05 -5.68
CA PRO A 149 22.11 -56.94 -6.29
C PRO A 149 20.67 -56.82 -5.79
N LEU A 150 20.04 -57.91 -5.31
CA LEU A 150 18.73 -57.84 -4.67
C LEU A 150 18.80 -57.20 -3.28
N ALA A 151 19.83 -57.53 -2.50
CA ALA A 151 20.07 -56.90 -1.19
C ALA A 151 20.38 -55.39 -1.35
N ASP A 152 21.21 -55.03 -2.33
CA ASP A 152 21.50 -53.63 -2.69
C ASP A 152 20.24 -52.88 -3.13
N ALA A 153 19.43 -53.47 -4.02
CA ALA A 153 18.16 -52.88 -4.46
C ALA A 153 17.22 -52.64 -3.28
N GLY A 154 17.10 -53.62 -2.36
CA GLY A 154 16.29 -53.50 -1.15
C GLY A 154 16.76 -52.35 -0.24
N ALA A 155 18.08 -52.21 -0.05
CA ALA A 155 18.66 -51.13 0.73
C ALA A 155 18.40 -49.74 0.10
N LYS A 156 18.61 -49.62 -1.23
CA LYS A 156 18.35 -48.38 -1.98
C LYS A 156 16.87 -47.99 -1.98
N VAL A 157 15.95 -48.95 -2.16
CA VAL A 157 14.50 -48.69 -2.08
C VAL A 157 14.10 -48.20 -0.70
N LYS A 158 14.65 -48.79 0.36
CA LYS A 158 14.39 -48.34 1.74
C LYS A 158 14.90 -46.91 1.96
N ALA A 159 16.11 -46.60 1.50
CA ALA A 159 16.67 -45.25 1.57
C ALA A 159 15.82 -44.22 0.82
N LEU A 160 15.40 -44.53 -0.41
CA LEU A 160 14.51 -43.66 -1.18
C LEU A 160 13.16 -43.46 -0.50
N ALA A 161 12.58 -44.50 0.11
CA ALA A 161 11.33 -44.40 0.83
C ALA A 161 11.45 -43.51 2.09
N ALA A 162 12.56 -43.62 2.83
CA ALA A 162 12.85 -42.79 3.99
C ALA A 162 13.01 -41.31 3.59
N HIS A 163 13.83 -41.03 2.58
CA HIS A 163 14.02 -39.68 2.05
C HIS A 163 12.71 -39.08 1.51
N ALA A 164 11.89 -39.87 0.80
CA ALA A 164 10.57 -39.42 0.36
C ALA A 164 9.61 -39.15 1.54
N GLY A 165 9.75 -39.87 2.65
CA GLY A 165 9.04 -39.58 3.90
C GLY A 165 9.42 -38.20 4.44
N LEU A 166 10.72 -37.96 4.63
CA LEU A 166 11.25 -36.67 5.10
C LEU A 166 10.82 -35.50 4.20
N LEU A 167 10.85 -35.68 2.88
CA LEU A 167 10.42 -34.64 1.94
C LEU A 167 8.93 -34.30 2.11
N ARG A 168 8.07 -35.31 2.30
CA ARG A 168 6.63 -35.08 2.53
C ARG A 168 6.38 -34.36 3.86
N GLU A 169 7.09 -34.74 4.92
CA GLU A 169 6.99 -34.07 6.22
C GLU A 169 7.44 -32.60 6.14
N SER A 170 8.57 -32.34 5.48
CA SER A 170 9.08 -30.98 5.28
C SER A 170 8.11 -30.12 4.46
N LEU A 171 7.46 -30.69 3.43
CA LEU A 171 6.47 -30.00 2.62
C LEU A 171 5.22 -29.69 3.45
N GLN A 172 4.71 -30.64 4.23
CA GLN A 172 3.57 -30.41 5.13
C GLN A 172 3.86 -29.32 6.16
N GLN A 173 5.08 -29.30 6.72
CA GLN A 173 5.50 -28.26 7.65
C GLN A 173 5.56 -26.89 6.97
N LEU A 174 6.12 -26.81 5.77
CA LEU A 174 6.20 -25.57 4.99
C LEU A 174 4.80 -25.05 4.60
N GLU A 175 3.89 -25.94 4.22
CA GLU A 175 2.49 -25.60 3.92
C GLU A 175 1.78 -25.05 5.15
N ALA A 176 1.92 -25.70 6.31
CA ALA A 176 1.32 -25.25 7.56
C ALA A 176 1.87 -23.88 8.00
N GLU A 177 3.19 -23.69 7.92
CA GLU A 177 3.82 -22.41 8.22
C GLU A 177 3.35 -21.31 7.27
N THR A 178 3.25 -21.60 5.99
CA THR A 178 2.78 -20.64 4.98
C THR A 178 1.32 -20.27 5.23
N ALA A 179 0.45 -21.24 5.51
CA ALA A 179 -0.95 -21.00 5.85
C ALA A 179 -1.08 -20.12 7.11
N GLN A 180 -0.26 -20.37 8.13
CA GLN A 180 -0.24 -19.55 9.34
C GLN A 180 0.21 -18.11 9.06
N ARG A 181 1.25 -17.93 8.23
CA ARG A 181 1.73 -16.59 7.83
C ARG A 181 0.66 -15.82 7.04
N LEU A 182 -0.06 -16.50 6.13
CA LEU A 182 -1.17 -15.91 5.39
C LEU A 182 -2.33 -15.51 6.31
N ALA A 183 -2.73 -16.39 7.23
CA ALA A 183 -3.78 -16.09 8.21
C ALA A 183 -3.41 -14.91 9.12
N ALA A 184 -2.16 -14.85 9.60
CA ALA A 184 -1.66 -13.74 10.40
C ALA A 184 -1.62 -12.42 9.60
N SER A 185 -1.30 -12.48 8.31
CA SER A 185 -1.34 -11.30 7.44
C SER A 185 -2.77 -10.81 7.22
N ALA A 186 -3.72 -11.71 6.95
CA ALA A 186 -5.13 -11.36 6.79
C ALA A 186 -5.72 -10.75 8.06
N ALA A 187 -5.46 -11.34 9.24
CA ALA A 187 -5.93 -10.80 10.51
C ALA A 187 -5.42 -9.37 10.78
N LYS A 188 -4.14 -9.10 10.47
CA LYS A 188 -3.57 -7.74 10.57
C LYS A 188 -4.23 -6.75 9.60
N GLN A 189 -4.56 -7.20 8.39
CA GLN A 189 -5.27 -6.37 7.42
C GLN A 189 -6.69 -6.04 7.91
N ASP A 190 -7.41 -7.02 8.44
CA ASP A 190 -8.75 -6.82 9.00
C ASP A 190 -8.74 -5.84 10.19
N GLU A 191 -7.76 -5.98 11.09
CA GLU A 191 -7.57 -5.06 12.21
C GLU A 191 -7.28 -3.62 11.74
N ALA A 192 -6.38 -3.47 10.76
CA ALA A 192 -6.05 -2.17 10.18
C ALA A 192 -7.28 -1.52 9.52
N VAL A 193 -8.04 -2.28 8.72
CA VAL A 193 -9.26 -1.79 8.07
C VAL A 193 -10.32 -1.38 9.09
N ASN A 194 -10.52 -2.18 10.15
CA ASN A 194 -11.46 -1.84 11.21
C ASN A 194 -11.04 -0.60 12.00
N THR A 195 -9.74 -0.42 12.22
CA THR A 195 -9.19 0.79 12.85
C THR A 195 -9.43 2.02 11.97
N ILE A 196 -9.15 1.92 10.67
CA ILE A 196 -9.39 3.00 9.70
C ILE A 196 -10.88 3.37 9.66
N ARG A 197 -11.79 2.38 9.63
CA ARG A 197 -13.24 2.63 9.65
C ARG A 197 -13.68 3.38 10.91
N LYS A 198 -13.13 3.04 12.08
CA LYS A 198 -13.41 3.78 13.33
C LYS A 198 -12.93 5.22 13.25
N GLN A 199 -11.70 5.45 12.78
CA GLN A 199 -11.16 6.79 12.62
C GLN A 199 -11.99 7.65 11.66
N ILE A 200 -12.47 7.06 10.56
CA ILE A 200 -13.38 7.75 9.63
C ILE A 200 -14.66 8.16 10.34
N ALA A 201 -15.32 7.24 11.06
CA ALA A 201 -16.55 7.55 11.79
C ALA A 201 -16.34 8.64 12.87
N ASP A 202 -15.21 8.59 13.59
CA ASP A 202 -14.86 9.61 14.58
C ASP A 202 -14.67 10.98 13.91
N MET A 203 -13.94 11.04 12.80
CA MET A 203 -13.71 12.26 12.01
C MET A 203 -15.01 12.81 11.41
N GLU A 204 -15.88 11.94 10.90
CA GLU A 204 -17.21 12.32 10.40
C GLU A 204 -18.08 12.91 11.52
N SER A 205 -17.99 12.35 12.74
CA SER A 205 -18.71 12.88 13.91
C SER A 205 -18.21 14.27 14.32
N LEU A 206 -16.90 14.52 14.24
CA LEU A 206 -16.30 15.83 14.50
C LEU A 206 -16.74 16.85 13.45
N LEU A 207 -16.72 16.45 12.17
CA LEU A 207 -17.20 17.29 11.07
C LEU A 207 -18.68 17.67 11.25
N ALA A 208 -19.53 16.69 11.60
CA ALA A 208 -20.95 16.95 11.85
C ALA A 208 -21.18 17.93 13.02
N ARG A 209 -20.36 17.85 14.08
CA ARG A 209 -20.44 18.78 15.22
C ARG A 209 -19.99 20.19 14.84
N GLU A 210 -18.87 20.33 14.14
CA GLU A 210 -18.36 21.65 13.75
C GLU A 210 -19.27 22.33 12.73
N THR A 211 -19.84 21.59 11.79
CA THR A 211 -20.85 22.11 10.85
C THR A 211 -22.13 22.55 11.57
N ALA A 212 -22.63 21.76 12.53
CA ALA A 212 -23.79 22.15 13.33
C ALA A 212 -23.51 23.39 14.20
N ARG A 213 -22.31 23.48 14.80
CA ARG A 213 -21.87 24.64 15.57
C ARG A 213 -21.80 25.89 14.70
N GLY A 214 -21.16 25.81 13.53
CA GLY A 214 -21.09 26.93 12.58
C GLY A 214 -22.47 27.38 12.12
N ALA A 215 -23.39 26.45 11.87
CA ALA A 215 -24.78 26.78 11.54
C ALA A 215 -25.51 27.50 12.69
N GLN A 216 -25.29 27.09 13.94
CA GLN A 216 -25.85 27.77 15.12
C GLN A 216 -25.28 29.16 15.33
N GLU A 217 -23.96 29.32 15.19
CA GLU A 217 -23.29 30.62 15.29
C GLU A 217 -23.80 31.58 14.21
N ASN A 218 -23.95 31.10 12.97
CA ASN A 218 -24.53 31.90 11.88
C ASN A 218 -25.99 32.30 12.17
N ALA A 219 -26.83 31.37 12.60
CA ALA A 219 -28.21 31.66 12.95
C ALA A 219 -28.33 32.69 14.10
N ALA A 220 -27.44 32.61 15.09
CA ALA A 220 -27.37 33.58 16.18
C ALA A 220 -26.95 34.98 15.70
N LEU A 221 -25.96 35.06 14.81
CA LEU A 221 -25.52 36.32 14.19
C LEU A 221 -26.63 36.94 13.34
N GLU A 222 -27.31 36.15 12.51
CA GLU A 222 -28.44 36.59 11.69
C GLU A 222 -29.61 37.09 12.54
N ALA A 223 -29.97 36.37 13.60
CA ALA A 223 -31.01 36.78 14.55
C ALA A 223 -30.64 38.08 15.28
N GLY A 224 -29.39 38.22 15.73
CA GLY A 224 -28.90 39.44 16.38
C GLY A 224 -28.92 40.65 15.44
N LEU A 225 -28.51 40.46 14.19
CA LEU A 225 -28.56 41.48 13.16
C LEU A 225 -30.00 41.88 12.80
N GLN A 226 -30.93 40.91 12.73
CA GLN A 226 -32.34 41.20 12.50
C GLN A 226 -32.95 41.98 13.68
N ALA A 227 -32.67 41.59 14.92
CA ALA A 227 -33.16 42.31 16.10
C ALA A 227 -32.62 43.76 16.16
N ALA A 228 -31.36 43.97 15.80
CA ALA A 228 -30.77 45.31 15.72
C ALA A 228 -31.43 46.17 14.63
N ARG A 229 -31.72 45.58 13.46
CA ARG A 229 -32.49 46.26 12.39
C ARG A 229 -33.88 46.66 12.86
N ASP A 230 -34.59 45.74 13.52
CA ASP A 230 -35.94 46.01 14.02
C ASP A 230 -35.92 47.13 15.07
N GLN A 231 -34.96 47.14 15.99
CA GLN A 231 -34.78 48.22 16.97
C GLN A 231 -34.46 49.55 16.29
N ALA A 232 -33.51 49.58 15.35
CA ALA A 232 -33.14 50.79 14.63
C ALA A 232 -34.34 51.36 13.85
N SER A 233 -35.16 50.51 13.23
CA SER A 233 -36.36 50.94 12.52
C SER A 233 -37.38 51.62 13.44
N ARG A 234 -37.57 51.10 14.66
CA ARG A 234 -38.47 51.71 15.67
C ARG A 234 -37.94 53.05 16.15
N GLN A 235 -36.64 53.14 16.41
CA GLN A 235 -36.00 54.40 16.84
C GLN A 235 -36.07 55.47 15.74
N LEU A 236 -35.85 55.10 14.47
CA LEU A 236 -36.02 56.02 13.35
C LEU A 236 -37.46 56.52 13.23
N ALA A 237 -38.45 55.62 13.33
CA ALA A 237 -39.86 56.00 13.30
C ALA A 237 -40.23 56.96 14.46
N GLU A 238 -39.65 56.76 15.64
CA GLU A 238 -39.83 57.66 16.79
C GLU A 238 -39.19 59.05 16.53
N VAL A 239 -37.96 59.08 16.02
CA VAL A 239 -37.26 60.32 15.65
C VAL A 239 -38.04 61.08 14.58
N ASP A 240 -38.57 60.40 13.55
CA ASP A 240 -39.38 61.00 12.50
C ASP A 240 -40.69 61.58 13.07
N ALA A 241 -41.37 60.86 13.96
CA ALA A 241 -42.58 61.35 14.61
C ALA A 241 -42.31 62.61 15.47
N VAL A 242 -41.21 62.65 16.21
CA VAL A 242 -40.81 63.83 16.99
C VAL A 242 -40.44 65.00 16.06
N SER A 243 -39.69 64.74 15.00
CA SER A 243 -39.32 65.73 13.98
C SER A 243 -40.56 66.37 13.36
N GLN A 244 -41.55 65.57 12.95
CA GLN A 244 -42.82 66.05 12.41
C GLN A 244 -43.61 66.89 13.43
N ARG A 245 -43.66 66.48 14.71
CA ARG A 245 -44.30 67.28 15.77
C ARG A 245 -43.61 68.64 15.93
N LEU A 246 -42.29 68.68 15.96
CA LEU A 246 -41.53 69.93 16.06
C LEU A 246 -41.76 70.82 14.83
N GLN A 247 -41.71 70.26 13.62
CA GLN A 247 -42.03 70.99 12.38
C GLN A 247 -43.46 71.55 12.39
N SER A 248 -44.42 70.77 12.90
CA SER A 248 -45.82 71.22 13.04
C SER A 248 -45.95 72.39 14.03
N LEU A 249 -45.21 72.36 15.14
CA LEU A 249 -45.16 73.47 16.08
C LEU A 249 -44.53 74.71 15.43
N THR A 250 -43.39 74.56 14.74
CA THR A 250 -42.74 75.68 14.06
C THR A 250 -43.65 76.32 13.02
N THR A 251 -44.35 75.51 12.20
CA THR A 251 -45.30 76.03 11.19
C THR A 251 -46.51 76.72 11.83
N GLN A 252 -47.09 76.16 12.89
CA GLN A 252 -48.22 76.76 13.62
C GLN A 252 -47.88 78.13 14.22
N PHE A 253 -46.73 78.26 14.89
CA PHE A 253 -46.34 79.52 15.54
C PHE A 253 -45.69 80.52 14.57
N SER A 254 -45.06 80.07 13.47
CA SER A 254 -44.56 80.97 12.43
C SER A 254 -45.69 81.61 11.61
N ALA A 255 -46.81 80.91 11.41
CA ALA A 255 -47.99 81.48 10.74
C ALA A 255 -48.67 82.57 11.60
N LEU A 256 -48.63 82.43 12.93
CA LEU A 256 -49.11 83.48 13.87
C LEU A 256 -48.18 84.69 13.96
N ALA A 257 -46.89 84.50 13.66
CA ALA A 257 -45.88 85.56 13.66
C ALA A 257 -45.77 86.31 12.32
N ALA A 258 -46.50 85.87 11.28
CA ALA A 258 -46.63 86.64 10.05
C ALA A 258 -47.46 87.90 10.34
N PRO A 259 -46.92 89.12 10.15
CA PRO A 259 -47.68 90.33 10.42
C PRO A 259 -48.90 90.37 9.50
N ALA A 260 -50.07 90.61 10.07
CA ALA A 260 -51.21 91.11 9.32
C ALA A 260 -50.74 92.42 8.64
N GLN A 261 -50.49 92.37 7.34
CA GLN A 261 -50.43 93.57 6.53
C GLN A 261 -51.87 94.03 6.33
N GLU A 262 -52.33 94.92 7.22
CA GLU A 262 -53.18 96.08 6.94
C GLU A 262 -53.23 97.01 8.15
#